data_AF-A0A1N7CC58-F1
#
_entry.id   AF-A0A1N7CC58-F1
#
_cell.length_a   1.000
_cell.length_b   1.000
_cell.length_c   1.000
_cell.angle_alpha   90.00
_cell.angle_beta   90.00
_cell.angle_gamma   90.00
#
_symmetry.space_group_name_H-M   'P 1'
#
loop_
_entity.id
_entity.type
_entity.pdbx_description
1 polymer ?
#
loop_
_entity_poly.entity_id
_entity_poly.type
_entity_poly.pdbx_seq_one_letter_code
_entity_poly.pdbx_strand_id
1 'polypeptide(L)' 'MTHAVPDRPDLWSSEHWRLNYFENRAAEHAETAGEDYAELISVSDGEPGCVATITYRVVTAV' A
#
# COMPACT_ATOMS: atom_id res chain seq x y z
N MET A 1 -7.72 -6.25 -2.23
CA MET A 1 -6.49 -7.01 -1.96
C MET A 1 -5.83 -6.50 -0.69
N THR A 2 -5.09 -7.34 0.03
CA THR A 2 -4.39 -6.98 1.27
C THR A 2 -2.95 -7.48 1.24
N HIS A 3 -1.98 -6.59 1.47
CA HIS A 3 -0.56 -6.89 1.33
C HIS A 3 0.26 -6.30 2.47
N ALA A 4 1.27 -7.04 2.93
CA ALA A 4 2.24 -6.53 3.89
C ALA A 4 3.38 -5.83 3.16
N VAL A 5 3.69 -4.61 3.59
CA VAL A 5 4.70 -3.74 2.97
C VAL A 5 5.59 -3.12 4.06
N PRO A 6 6.88 -2.86 3.79
CA PRO A 6 7.75 -2.23 4.77
C PRO A 6 7.21 -0.85 5.18
N ASP A 7 7.07 -0.61 6.49
CA ASP A 7 6.82 0.72 7.02
C ASP A 7 8.13 1.27 7.59
N ARG A 8 8.62 2.37 7.02
CA ARG A 8 9.86 3.04 7.42
C ARG A 8 9.54 4.38 8.05
N PRO A 9 9.00 4.41 9.28
CA PRO A 9 8.53 5.63 9.93
C PRO A 9 9.61 6.72 10.04
N ASP A 10 10.88 6.32 10.07
CA ASP A 10 12.05 7.19 10.07
C ASP A 10 12.30 7.95 8.75
N LEU A 11 11.76 7.46 7.63
CA LEU A 11 11.93 8.07 6.31
C LEU A 11 10.79 9.01 5.92
N TRP A 12 9.71 9.04 6.71
CA TRP A 12 8.52 9.80 6.36
C TRP A 12 8.62 11.24 6.90
N SER A 13 8.86 12.18 5.99
CA SER A 13 8.87 13.62 6.31
C SER A 13 7.47 14.19 6.52
N SER A 14 6.42 13.51 6.03
CA SER A 14 5.02 13.84 6.28
C SER A 14 4.10 12.63 6.08
N GLU A 15 2.89 12.70 6.62
CA GLU A 15 1.86 11.67 6.39
C GLU A 15 1.49 11.54 4.91
N HIS A 16 1.50 12.64 4.16
CA HIS A 16 1.27 12.60 2.71
C HIS A 16 2.32 11.76 1.98
N TRP A 17 3.61 11.92 2.31
CA TRP A 17 4.68 11.11 1.72
C TRP A 17 4.55 9.63 2.08
N ARG A 18 4.16 9.35 3.33
CA ARG A 18 3.90 8.00 3.81
C ARG A 18 2.74 7.33 3.05
N LEU A 19 1.62 8.03 2.89
CA LEU A 19 0.46 7.51 2.17
C LEU A 19 0.78 7.30 0.68
N ASN A 20 1.43 8.27 0.04
CA ASN A 20 1.87 8.13 -1.35
C ASN A 20 2.79 6.92 -1.55
N TYR A 21 3.68 6.62 -0.61
CA TYR A 21 4.49 5.39 -0.64
C TYR A 21 3.60 4.13 -0.67
N PHE A 22 2.58 4.06 0.18
CA PHE A 22 1.67 2.92 0.24
C PHE A 22 0.77 2.80 -1.00
N GLU A 23 0.33 3.92 -1.57
CA GLU A 23 -0.40 3.94 -2.84
C GLU A 23 0.45 3.38 -3.99
N ASN A 24 1.71 3.79 -4.08
CA ASN A 24 2.64 3.25 -5.09
C ASN A 24 2.83 1.74 -4.90
N ARG A 25 3.00 1.27 -3.65
CA ARG A 25 3.12 -0.16 -3.36
C ARG A 25 1.87 -0.95 -3.74
N ALA A 26 0.68 -0.39 -3.48
CA ALA A 26 -0.59 -0.99 -3.89
C ALA A 26 -0.68 -1.10 -5.42
N ALA A 27 -0.29 -0.05 -6.14
CA ALA A 27 -0.27 -0.02 -7.60
C ALA A 27 0.71 -1.03 -8.20
N GLU A 28 1.95 -1.08 -7.70
CA GLU A 28 2.96 -2.07 -8.12
C GLU A 28 2.47 -3.51 -7.92
N HIS A 29 1.80 -3.77 -6.79
CA HIS A 29 1.25 -5.10 -6.51
C HIS A 29 0.07 -5.46 -7.43
N ALA A 30 -0.84 -4.53 -7.70
CA ALA A 30 -1.93 -4.73 -8.65
C ALA A 30 -1.40 -5.01 -10.06
N GLU A 31 -0.44 -4.21 -10.55
CA GLU A 31 0.18 -4.39 -11.87
C GLU A 31 0.85 -5.76 -12.00
N THR A 32 1.59 -6.18 -10.96
CA THR A 32 2.23 -7.51 -10.93
C THR A 32 1.20 -8.66 -11.00
N ALA A 33 0.00 -8.45 -10.46
CA ALA A 33 -1.09 -9.41 -10.53
C ALA A 33 -1.89 -9.33 -11.84
N GLY A 34 -1.57 -8.38 -12.73
CA GLY A 34 -2.33 -8.10 -13.95
C GLY A 34 -3.67 -7.41 -13.68
N GLU A 35 -3.78 -6.68 -12.57
CA GLU A 35 -4.96 -5.94 -12.14
C GLU A 35 -4.73 -4.42 -12.22
N ASP A 36 -5.77 -3.64 -12.46
CA ASP A 36 -5.69 -2.18 -12.42
C ASP A 36 -5.94 -1.67 -11.00
N TYR A 37 -5.00 -0.91 -10.43
CA TYR A 37 -5.20 -0.29 -9.12
C TYR A 37 -6.27 0.81 -9.18
N ALA A 38 -7.21 0.79 -8.21
CA ALA A 38 -8.29 1.77 -8.12
C ALA A 38 -8.04 2.79 -7.00
N GLU A 39 -7.86 2.30 -5.76
CA GLU A 39 -7.69 3.15 -4.58
C GLU A 39 -7.12 2.37 -3.40
N LEU A 40 -6.43 3.08 -2.51
CA LEU A 40 -5.99 2.60 -1.21
C LEU A 40 -7.13 2.79 -0.21
N ILE A 41 -7.57 1.70 0.41
CA ILE A 41 -8.72 1.68 1.32
C ILE A 41 -8.28 1.91 2.77
N SER A 42 -7.22 1.23 3.20
CA SER A 42 -6.71 1.36 4.57
C SER A 42 -5.26 0.94 4.67
N VAL A 43 -4.58 1.53 5.65
CA VAL A 43 -3.25 1.11 6.12
C VAL A 43 -3.39 0.75 7.58
N SER A 44 -3.01 -0.47 7.95
CA SER A 44 -2.89 -0.91 9.34
C SER A 44 -1.42 -1.02 9.67
N ASP A 45 -0.98 -0.26 10.67
CA ASP A 45 0.36 -0.40 11.22
C ASP A 45 0.47 -1.80 11.85
N GLY A 46 1.48 -2.56 11.43
CA GLY A 46 1.73 -3.90 11.97
C GLY A 46 2.41 -3.84 13.33
N GLU A 47 2.65 -5.03 13.91
CA GLU A 47 3.46 -5.19 15.14
C GLU A 47 4.81 -4.44 15.05
N PRO A 48 5.42 -4.07 16.20
CA PRO A 48 6.69 -3.35 16.22
C PRO A 48 7.79 -4.15 15.52
N GLY A 49 8.05 -3.77 14.26
CA GLY A 49 8.98 -4.47 13.36
C GLY A 49 9.06 -3.88 11.94
N CYS A 50 8.54 -2.66 11.71
CA CYS A 50 8.65 -1.92 10.45
C CYS A 50 7.88 -2.54 9.26
N VAL A 51 6.67 -3.06 9.50
CA VAL A 51 5.77 -3.57 8.44
C VAL A 51 4.37 -2.99 8.65
N ALA A 52 3.76 -2.48 7.59
CA ALA A 52 2.36 -2.10 7.54
C ALA A 52 1.59 -3.05 6.62
N THR A 53 0.32 -3.25 6.93
CA THR A 53 -0.61 -3.98 6.06
C THR A 53 -1.46 -2.98 5.30
N ILE A 54 -1.36 -2.96 3.97
CA ILE A 54 -2.17 -2.11 3.09
C ILE A 54 -3.33 -2.93 2.53
N THR A 55 -4.51 -2.32 2.49
CA THR A 55 -5.69 -2.85 1.81
C THR A 55 -6.08 -1.89 0.71
N TYR A 56 -6.27 -2.40 -0.50
CA TYR A 56 -6.61 -1.61 -1.68
C TYR A 56 -7.66 -2.29 -2.55
N ARG A 57 -8.33 -1.49 -3.38
CA ARG A 57 -9.28 -1.95 -4.40
C ARG A 57 -8.58 -1.98 -5.76
N VAL A 58 -8.98 -2.95 -6.57
CA VAL A 58 -8.59 -3.10 -7.97
C VAL A 58 -9.82 -3.06 -8.86
N VAL A 59 -9.64 -2.65 -10.12
CA VAL A 59 -10.61 -2.81 -11.19
C VAL A 59 -10.21 -4.04 -11.98
N THR A 60 -11.10 -5.02 -12.07
CA THR A 60 -10.95 -6.14 -13.00
C THR A 60 -11.42 -5.68 -14.36
N ALA A 61 -10.53 -5.68 -15.36
CA ALA A 61 -10.96 -5.63 -16.75
C ALA A 61 -11.76 -6.92 -17.03
N VAL A 62 -13.01 -6.75 -17.45
CA VAL A 62 -13.95 -7.84 -17.78
C VAL A 62 -13.54 -8.50 -19.09
#